data_AF-A0A975GC00-F1
#
_entry.id   AF-A0A975GC00-F1
#
_cell.length_a   1.000
_cell.length_b   1.000
_cell.length_c   1.000
_cell.angle_alpha   90.00
_cell.angle_beta   90.00
_cell.angle_gamma   90.00
#
_symmetry.space_group_name_H-M   'P 1'
#
loop_
_entity.id
_entity.type
_entity.pdbx_description
1 polymer ?
#
loop_
_entity_poly.entity_id
_entity_poly.type
_entity_poly.pdbx_seq_one_letter_code
_entity_poly.pdbx_strand_id
1 'polypeptide(L)'
;MLDAHKETLEAVVGIIDNVGVNPDVQIDYYIPEVLMTVENRNVSDDPYIQFTYEANGQRPQVQYMPLKGPNLEKEPQDLANLITFSIAQFTEEIDSTFYGAQ
;
A
#
# COMPACT_ATOMS: atom_id res chain seq x y z
N MET A 1 11.63 12.02 -13.85
CA MET A 1 10.43 11.15 -14.10
C MET A 1 9.68 10.89 -12.81
N LEU A 2 10.36 10.78 -11.66
CA LEU A 2 9.73 10.70 -10.34
C LEU A 2 9.17 12.05 -9.86
N ASP A 3 9.86 13.17 -10.10
CA ASP A 3 9.39 14.52 -9.74
C ASP A 3 7.98 14.84 -10.26
N ALA A 4 7.64 14.38 -11.47
CA ALA A 4 6.36 14.66 -12.10
C ALA A 4 5.17 13.95 -11.41
N HIS A 5 5.44 12.90 -10.63
CA HIS A 5 4.41 12.12 -9.93
C HIS A 5 4.51 12.26 -8.41
N LYS A 6 5.44 13.10 -7.93
CA LYS A 6 5.65 13.35 -6.51
C LYS A 6 4.38 13.91 -5.85
N GLU A 7 3.78 14.94 -6.43
CA GLU A 7 2.53 15.54 -5.93
C GLU A 7 1.38 14.52 -5.90
N THR A 8 1.25 13.69 -6.94
CA THR A 8 0.25 12.62 -6.97
C THR A 8 0.44 11.63 -5.83
N LEU A 9 1.68 11.22 -5.58
CA LEU A 9 2.01 10.27 -4.52
C LEU A 9 1.80 10.87 -3.13
N GLU A 10 2.19 12.13 -2.90
CA GLU A 10 1.93 12.83 -1.64
C GLU A 10 0.42 12.99 -1.39
N ALA A 11 -0.35 13.33 -2.41
CA ALA A 11 -1.82 13.40 -2.31
C ALA A 11 -2.43 12.03 -1.98
N VAL A 12 -1.95 10.95 -2.61
CA VAL A 12 -2.42 9.58 -2.35
C VAL A 12 -2.14 9.17 -0.91
N VAL A 13 -0.95 9.43 -0.38
CA VAL A 13 -0.61 9.17 1.03
C VAL A 13 -1.60 9.90 1.95
N GLY A 14 -1.85 11.19 1.69
CA GLY A 14 -2.80 11.98 2.48
C GLY A 14 -4.24 11.46 2.42
N ILE A 15 -4.68 10.94 1.26
CA ILE A 15 -6.01 10.34 1.13
C ILE A 15 -6.08 9.04 1.93
N ILE A 16 -5.09 8.15 1.79
CA ILE A 16 -5.09 6.84 2.45
C ILE A 16 -5.06 6.98 3.97
N ASP A 17 -4.23 7.89 4.49
CA ASP A 17 -4.13 8.16 5.93
C ASP A 17 -5.47 8.65 6.51
N ASN A 18 -6.24 9.42 5.73
CA ASN A 18 -7.57 9.88 6.12
C ASN A 18 -8.69 8.81 5.97
N VAL A 19 -8.54 7.84 5.08
CA VAL A 19 -9.59 6.84 4.79
C VAL A 19 -9.76 5.83 5.93
N GLY A 20 -8.83 5.78 6.90
CA GLY A 20 -8.96 4.91 8.07
C GLY A 20 -8.96 3.44 7.63
N VAL A 21 -7.86 3.01 7.02
CA VAL A 21 -7.66 1.61 6.65
C VAL A 21 -7.56 0.76 7.93
N ASN A 22 -8.03 -0.48 7.87
CA ASN A 22 -8.09 -1.45 8.97
C ASN A 22 -6.91 -1.28 9.96
N PRO A 23 -7.15 -1.10 11.28
CA PRO A 23 -6.09 -0.89 12.26
C PRO A 23 -5.09 -2.05 12.36
N ASP A 24 -5.44 -3.24 11.89
CA ASP A 24 -4.56 -4.42 11.84
C ASP A 24 -3.64 -4.43 10.60
N VAL A 25 -3.77 -3.45 9.70
CA VAL A 25 -2.93 -3.27 8.51
C VAL A 25 -2.05 -2.02 8.68
N GLN A 26 -0.74 -2.23 8.74
CA GLN A 26 0.25 -1.18 8.58
C GLN A 26 0.51 -0.94 7.09
N ILE A 27 0.52 0.33 6.68
CA ILE A 27 0.81 0.75 5.31
C ILE A 27 2.12 1.52 5.34
N ASP A 28 3.08 1.04 4.55
CA ASP A 28 4.37 1.67 4.38
C ASP A 28 4.62 2.05 2.92
N TYR A 29 5.40 3.10 2.72
CA TYR A 29 5.69 3.64 1.40
C TYR A 29 7.19 3.61 1.14
N TYR A 30 7.54 3.18 -0.07
CA TYR A 30 8.86 3.37 -0.64
C TYR A 30 8.70 4.23 -1.89
N ILE A 31 9.03 5.52 -1.77
CA ILE A 31 9.10 6.43 -2.90
C ILE A 31 10.50 7.05 -2.84
N PRO A 32 11.39 6.67 -3.76
CA PRO A 32 12.75 7.23 -3.81
C PRO A 32 12.69 8.76 -3.78
N GLU A 33 13.58 9.42 -3.04
CA GLU A 33 13.70 10.90 -3.01
C GLU A 33 12.47 11.69 -2.50
N VAL A 34 11.38 11.03 -2.12
CA VAL A 34 10.13 11.68 -1.66
C VAL A 34 9.81 11.27 -0.22
N LEU A 35 9.58 9.97 0.00
CA LEU A 35 9.09 9.48 1.28
C LEU A 35 9.43 7.99 1.40
N MET A 36 10.11 7.64 2.50
CA MET A 36 10.50 6.28 2.80
C MET A 36 10.15 5.98 4.25
N THR A 37 9.14 5.14 4.46
CA THR A 37 8.79 4.62 5.79
C THR A 37 9.18 3.15 5.95
N VAL A 38 9.41 2.43 4.85
CA VAL A 38 9.91 1.05 4.88
C VAL A 38 11.34 1.00 5.46
N GLU A 39 11.57 0.17 6.48
CA GLU A 39 12.93 -0.03 7.02
C GLU A 39 13.76 -1.01 6.18
N ASN A 40 13.10 -2.02 5.58
CA ASN A 40 13.74 -3.02 4.72
C ASN A 40 13.36 -2.78 3.27
N ARG A 41 14.25 -2.12 2.51
CA ARG A 41 14.05 -1.91 1.08
C ARG A 41 14.00 -3.25 0.36
N ASN A 42 12.99 -3.43 -0.48
CA ASN A 42 13.06 -4.46 -1.50
C ASN A 42 14.17 -4.07 -2.50
N VAL A 43 14.83 -5.03 -3.13
CA VAL A 43 16.09 -4.82 -3.90
C VAL A 43 15.90 -3.96 -5.17
N SER A 44 14.68 -3.48 -5.45
CA SER A 44 14.38 -2.60 -6.58
C SER A 44 14.30 -1.13 -6.14
N ASP A 45 14.87 -0.23 -6.95
CA ASP A 45 14.72 1.23 -6.80
C ASP A 45 13.35 1.74 -7.30
N ASP A 46 12.44 0.85 -7.69
CA ASP A 46 11.10 1.24 -8.11
C ASP A 46 10.23 1.66 -6.91
N PRO A 47 9.40 2.71 -7.04
CA PRO A 47 8.46 3.07 -6.00
C PRO A 47 7.39 2.00 -5.79
N TYR A 48 7.03 1.74 -4.54
CA TYR A 48 6.00 0.77 -4.16
C TYR A 48 5.32 1.15 -2.84
N ILE A 49 4.17 0.54 -2.61
CA ILE A 49 3.48 0.55 -1.32
C ILE A 49 3.56 -0.87 -0.74
N GLN A 50 3.84 -0.96 0.55
CA GLN A 50 3.88 -2.19 1.30
C GLN A 50 2.69 -2.23 2.25
N PHE A 51 1.93 -3.31 2.19
CA PHE A 51 0.87 -3.62 3.14
C PHE A 51 1.37 -4.72 4.07
N THR A 52 1.30 -4.48 5.37
CA THR A 52 1.71 -5.43 6.39
C THR A 52 0.52 -5.71 7.30
N TYR A 53 -0.02 -6.91 7.24
CA TYR A 53 -1.12 -7.34 8.12
C TYR A 53 -0.55 -8.10 9.31
N GLU A 54 -0.81 -7.58 10.52
CA GLU A 54 -0.36 -8.16 11.79
C GLU A 54 -1.53 -8.45 12.72
N ALA A 55 -2.21 -9.58 12.54
CA ALA A 55 -3.21 -10.04 13.49
C ALA A 55 -2.62 -10.97 14.56
N ASN A 56 -2.87 -10.62 15.83
CA ASN A 56 -2.90 -11.49 17.01
C ASN A 56 -1.90 -12.67 17.03
N GLY A 57 -0.60 -12.39 16.90
CA GLY A 57 0.48 -13.38 17.08
C GLY A 57 0.72 -14.30 15.88
N GLN A 58 0.12 -14.00 14.73
CA GLN A 58 0.42 -14.68 13.47
C GLN A 58 1.70 -14.13 12.83
N ARG A 59 2.25 -14.86 11.85
CA ARG A 59 3.36 -14.32 11.06
C ARG A 59 2.84 -13.16 10.20
N PRO A 60 3.50 -11.99 10.24
CA PRO A 60 3.13 -10.85 9.42
C PRO A 60 3.01 -11.26 7.96
N GLN A 61 1.88 -10.96 7.35
CA GLN A 61 1.70 -11.12 5.90
C GLN A 61 2.06 -9.80 5.26
N VAL A 62 2.94 -9.84 4.26
CA VAL A 62 3.42 -8.65 3.57
C VAL A 62 3.08 -8.74 2.09
N GLN A 63 2.46 -7.70 1.55
CA GLN A 63 2.19 -7.55 0.13
C GLN A 63 2.78 -6.25 -0.40
N TYR A 64 3.30 -6.29 -1.63
CA TYR A 64 3.91 -5.14 -2.30
C TYR A 64 3.11 -4.77 -3.54
N MET A 65 2.70 -3.50 -3.61
CA MET A 65 2.03 -2.92 -4.77
C MET A 65 2.99 -1.97 -5.49
N PRO A 66 3.48 -2.31 -6.69
CA PRO A 66 4.39 -1.45 -7.43
C PRO A 66 3.66 -0.22 -8.00
N LEU A 67 4.21 0.97 -7.75
CA LEU A 67 3.69 2.25 -8.24
C LEU A 67 4.37 2.62 -9.55
N LYS A 68 4.02 1.92 -10.64
CA LYS A 68 4.67 2.10 -11.95
C LYS A 68 3.71 2.21 -13.11
N GLY A 69 4.17 2.86 -14.17
CA GLY A 69 3.48 3.00 -15.45
C GLY A 69 2.07 3.59 -15.29
N PRO A 70 1.01 2.91 -15.75
CA PRO A 70 -0.34 3.46 -15.82
C PRO A 70 -0.98 3.73 -14.45
N ASN A 71 -0.37 3.25 -13.35
CA ASN A 71 -0.85 3.57 -12.01
C ASN A 71 -0.51 5.02 -11.60
N LEU A 72 0.63 5.54 -12.04
CA LEU A 72 1.06 6.91 -11.75
C LEU A 72 0.38 7.94 -12.66
N GLU A 73 -0.09 7.51 -13.84
CA GLU A 73 -0.85 8.33 -14.78
C GLU A 73 -2.33 8.52 -14.36
N LYS A 74 -2.76 7.87 -13.26
CA LYS A 74 -4.12 8.01 -12.71
C LYS A 74 -4.24 9.25 -11.84
N GLU A 75 -5.46 9.73 -11.71
CA GLU A 75 -5.79 10.73 -10.71
C GLU A 75 -5.47 10.21 -9.30
N PRO A 76 -4.99 11.07 -8.38
CA PRO A 76 -4.66 10.67 -7.02
C PRO A 76 -5.79 9.92 -6.31
N GLN A 77 -7.04 10.34 -6.54
CA GLN A 77 -8.23 9.71 -5.99
C GLN A 77 -8.42 8.27 -6.51
N ASP A 78 -8.22 8.05 -7.81
CA ASP A 78 -8.36 6.72 -8.43
C ASP A 78 -7.29 5.76 -7.93
N LEU A 79 -6.06 6.26 -7.78
CA LEU A 79 -4.96 5.48 -7.23
C LEU A 79 -5.22 5.14 -5.75
N ALA A 80 -5.70 6.10 -4.95
CA ALA A 80 -6.07 5.86 -3.55
C ALA A 80 -7.22 4.84 -3.42
N ASN A 81 -8.24 4.92 -4.29
CA ASN A 81 -9.32 3.93 -4.34
C ASN A 81 -8.80 2.52 -4.69
N LEU A 82 -7.89 2.42 -5.66
CA LEU A 82 -7.26 1.16 -6.05
C LEU A 82 -6.45 0.55 -4.90
N ILE A 83 -5.72 1.38 -4.15
CA ILE A 83 -4.93 0.94 -2.99
C ILE A 83 -5.86 0.48 -1.88
N THR A 84 -6.91 1.24 -1.58
CA THR A 84 -7.91 0.87 -0.56
C THR A 84 -8.58 -0.46 -0.91
N PHE A 85 -8.94 -0.66 -2.17
CA PHE A 85 -9.49 -1.92 -2.66
C PHE A 85 -8.49 -3.08 -2.55
N SER A 86 -7.22 -2.86 -2.90
CA SER A 86 -6.17 -3.89 -2.75
C SER A 86 -5.98 -4.30 -1.30
N ILE A 87 -6.02 -3.34 -0.35
CA ILE A 87 -5.89 -3.65 1.08
C ILE A 87 -7.10 -4.43 1.59
N ALA A 88 -8.31 -4.05 1.18
CA ALA A 88 -9.52 -4.79 1.51
C ALA A 88 -9.44 -6.23 1.00
N GLN A 89 -9.08 -6.43 -0.28
CA GLN A 89 -8.89 -7.77 -0.84
C GLN A 89 -7.81 -8.56 -0.12
N PHE A 90 -6.66 -7.96 0.14
CA PHE A 90 -5.56 -8.60 0.87
C PHE A 90 -5.99 -9.08 2.26
N THR A 91 -6.74 -8.23 2.97
CA THR A 91 -7.29 -8.57 4.29
C THR A 91 -8.32 -9.69 4.18
N GLU A 92 -9.23 -9.63 3.21
CA GLU A 92 -10.22 -10.68 2.97
C GLU A 92 -9.58 -12.01 2.55
N GLU A 93 -8.51 -11.99 1.75
CA GLU A 93 -7.77 -13.20 1.37
C GLU A 93 -7.12 -13.85 2.59
N ILE A 94 -6.53 -13.05 3.47
CA ILE A 94 -5.97 -13.50 4.75
C ILE A 94 -7.09 -14.06 5.64
N ASP A 95 -8.14 -13.28 5.88
CA ASP A 95 -9.26 -13.70 6.74
C ASP A 95 -9.94 -14.96 6.19
N SER A 96 -10.14 -15.07 4.88
CA SER A 96 -10.67 -16.28 4.25
C SER A 96 -9.73 -17.47 4.39
N THR A 97 -8.41 -17.26 4.24
CA THR A 97 -7.40 -18.30 4.41
C THR A 97 -7.35 -18.82 5.85
N PHE A 98 -7.52 -17.93 6.85
CA PHE A 98 -7.37 -18.27 8.26
C PHE A 98 -8.68 -18.65 8.96
N TYR A 99 -9.80 -18.00 8.62
CA TYR A 99 -11.09 -18.18 9.27
C TYR A 99 -12.10 -18.96 8.41
N GLY A 100 -11.85 -19.12 7.11
CA GLY A 100 -12.63 -19.95 6.20
C GLY A 100 -14.05 -19.45 5.97
N ALA A 101 -14.57 -19.65 4.76
CA ALA A 101 -16.00 -19.61 4.52
C ALA A 101 -16.69 -20.61 5.47
N GLN A 102 -17.35 -20.10 6.52
CA GLN A 102 -18.25 -20.89 7.36
C GLN A 102 -19.55 -21.16 6.59
#